data_AF-A0AAV6VBS2-F1
#
_entry.id   AF-A0AAV6VBS2-F1
#
_cell.length_a   1.000
_cell.length_b   1.000
_cell.length_c   1.000
_cell.angle_alpha   90.00
_cell.angle_beta   90.00
_cell.angle_gamma   90.00
#
_symmetry.space_group_name_H-M   'P 1'
#
loop_
_entity.id
_entity.type
_entity.pdbx_description
1 polymer ?
#
loop_
_entity_poly.entity_id
_entity_poly.type
_entity_poly.pdbx_seq_one_letter_code
_entity_poly.pdbx_strand_id
1 'polypeptide(L)'
;MRIFRFFAFGAKSAKQKVYPVVRVMLQNKKQNWKKTVECLMTDTISSAPILPPSEGVINKMKELGMDFADVSSSEGETCDCEILLGADVFWDVVLSERVKISPHLMAIKSHLGWLVAGCEFESSVSQTFSIVVGNAVLLNDLSKFS
;
A
#
# COMPACT_ATOMS: atom_id res chain seq x y z
N MET A 1 -20.88 -18.29 -5.01
CA MET A 1 -19.72 -18.39 -4.09
C MET A 1 -18.46 -18.63 -4.91
N ARG A 2 -17.45 -17.74 -4.84
CA ARG A 2 -16.18 -17.91 -5.58
C ARG A 2 -15.11 -18.41 -4.62
N ILE A 3 -14.50 -19.56 -4.91
CA ILE A 3 -13.37 -20.10 -4.15
C ILE A 3 -12.10 -19.61 -4.84
N PHE A 4 -11.27 -18.88 -4.10
CA PHE A 4 -9.98 -18.41 -4.62
C PHE A 4 -8.85 -19.22 -3.98
N ARG A 5 -7.85 -19.56 -4.81
CA ARG A 5 -6.56 -20.06 -4.34
C ARG A 5 -5.62 -18.86 -4.31
N PHE A 6 -5.30 -18.38 -3.12
CA PHE A 6 -4.57 -17.13 -2.94
C PHE A 6 -3.19 -17.40 -2.34
N PHE A 7 -2.18 -16.72 -2.88
CA PHE A 7 -0.86 -16.62 -2.29
C PHE A 7 -0.75 -15.21 -1.69
N ALA A 8 -0.55 -15.11 -0.37
CA ALA A 8 -0.14 -13.84 0.22
C ALA A 8 1.21 -13.42 -0.38
N PHE A 9 1.49 -12.11 -0.39
CA PHE A 9 2.74 -11.61 -0.96
C PHE A 9 3.95 -12.27 -0.27
N GLY A 10 4.86 -12.86 -1.06
CA GLY A 10 6.01 -13.61 -0.52
C GLY A 10 5.70 -14.99 0.08
N ALA A 11 4.47 -15.50 -0.01
CA ALA A 11 4.12 -16.84 0.47
C ALA A 11 4.64 -17.94 -0.45
N LYS A 12 5.18 -19.02 0.14
CA LYS A 12 5.64 -20.22 -0.59
C LYS A 12 4.53 -21.24 -0.88
N SER A 13 3.36 -21.08 -0.26
CA SER A 13 2.21 -21.96 -0.44
C SER A 13 0.91 -21.15 -0.45
N ALA A 14 -0.06 -21.61 -1.24
CA ALA A 14 -1.37 -20.98 -1.31
C ALA A 14 -2.27 -21.45 -0.18
N LYS A 15 -3.10 -20.54 0.33
CA LYS A 15 -4.25 -20.88 1.16
C LYS A 15 -5.48 -20.92 0.26
N GLN A 16 -6.23 -22.03 0.31
CA GLN A 16 -7.53 -22.13 -0.32
C GLN A 16 -8.58 -21.86 0.74
N LYS A 17 -9.27 -20.72 0.63
CA LYS A 17 -10.30 -20.29 1.58
C LYS A 17 -11.32 -19.45 0.83
N VAL A 18 -12.53 -19.35 1.37
CA VAL A 18 -13.50 -18.35 0.94
C VAL A 18 -13.12 -17.03 1.61
N TYR A 19 -12.88 -16.01 0.80
CA TYR A 19 -12.52 -14.67 1.28
C TYR A 19 -13.69 -13.72 1.03
N PRO A 20 -14.08 -12.90 2.02
CA PRO A 20 -14.99 -11.79 1.79
C PRO A 20 -14.38 -10.84 0.74
N VAL A 21 -15.24 -10.32 -0.13
CA VAL A 21 -14.89 -9.23 -1.03
C VAL A 21 -15.47 -7.95 -0.44
N VAL A 22 -14.65 -6.93 -0.28
CA VAL A 22 -15.06 -5.63 0.24
C VAL A 22 -14.74 -4.55 -0.79
N ARG A 23 -15.52 -3.46 -0.78
CA ARG A 23 -15.19 -2.25 -1.54
C ARG A 23 -14.52 -1.24 -0.63
N VAL A 24 -13.36 -0.77 -1.06
CA VAL A 24 -12.59 0.27 -0.36
C VAL A 24 -12.47 1.48 -1.27
N MET A 25 -12.68 2.67 -0.71
CA MET A 25 -12.42 3.92 -1.40
C MET A 25 -11.11 4.53 -0.91
N LEU A 26 -10.15 4.66 -1.84
CA LEU A 26 -8.94 5.44 -1.67
C LEU A 26 -9.28 6.91 -1.97
N GLN A 27 -8.93 7.82 -1.06
CA GLN A 27 -9.20 9.24 -1.25
C GLN A 27 -8.03 10.08 -0.75
N ASN A 28 -7.59 11.04 -1.57
CA ASN A 28 -6.77 12.14 -1.08
C ASN A 28 -7.70 13.21 -0.48
N LYS A 29 -7.48 13.62 0.78
CA LYS A 29 -8.29 14.68 1.41
C LYS A 29 -7.92 16.09 0.92
N LYS A 30 -6.67 16.28 0.47
CA LYS A 30 -6.14 17.56 -0.02
C LYS A 30 -6.37 17.78 -1.52
N GLN A 31 -6.60 16.71 -2.28
CA GLN A 31 -6.83 16.75 -3.72
C GLN A 31 -8.20 16.16 -4.07
N ASN A 32 -8.80 16.57 -5.19
CA ASN A 32 -10.05 15.97 -5.67
C ASN A 32 -9.78 14.64 -6.42
N TRP A 33 -9.10 13.70 -5.76
CA TRP A 33 -8.83 12.36 -6.29
C TRP A 33 -9.45 11.28 -5.41
N LYS A 34 -10.18 10.37 -6.04
CA LYS A 34 -10.84 9.23 -5.41
C LYS A 34 -10.75 8.02 -6.35
N LYS A 35 -10.57 6.84 -5.78
CA LYS A 35 -10.65 5.57 -6.51
C LYS A 35 -11.26 4.50 -5.63
N THR A 36 -12.29 3.83 -6.15
CA THR A 36 -12.88 2.66 -5.49
C THR A 36 -12.25 1.40 -6.04
N VAL A 37 -11.89 0.48 -5.15
CA VAL A 37 -11.26 -0.80 -5.48
C VAL A 37 -12.00 -1.92 -4.75
N GLU A 38 -12.06 -3.09 -5.38
CA GLU A 38 -12.57 -4.31 -4.75
C GLU A 38 -11.38 -5.12 -4.21
N CYS A 39 -11.43 -5.45 -2.92
CA CYS A 39 -10.34 -6.10 -2.21
C CYS A 39 -10.82 -7.42 -1.61
N LEU A 40 -9.93 -8.42 -1.60
CA LEU A 40 -10.11 -9.63 -0.81
C LEU A 40 -9.69 -9.33 0.64
N MET A 41 -10.59 -9.51 1.59
CA MET A 41 -10.28 -9.33 3.01
C MET A 41 -9.59 -10.59 3.54
N THR A 42 -8.40 -10.44 4.12
CA THR A 42 -7.59 -11.54 4.65
C THR A 42 -6.83 -11.08 5.89
N ASP A 43 -6.61 -12.01 6.83
CA ASP A 43 -5.83 -11.77 8.07
C ASP A 43 -4.33 -11.62 7.78
N THR A 44 -3.90 -11.92 6.55
CA THR A 44 -2.48 -11.86 6.16
C THR A 44 -2.39 -11.42 4.70
N ILE A 45 -1.86 -10.22 4.46
CA ILE A 45 -1.60 -9.68 3.12
C ILE A 45 -0.17 -9.98 2.63
N SER A 46 0.79 -10.11 3.55
CA SER A 46 2.18 -10.43 3.27
C SER A 46 2.73 -11.51 4.20
N SER A 47 3.50 -12.45 3.65
CA SER A 47 4.37 -13.39 4.36
C SER A 47 5.84 -12.96 4.31
N ALA A 48 6.16 -11.92 3.55
CA ALA A 48 7.46 -11.26 3.55
C ALA A 48 7.44 -10.06 4.52
N PRO A 49 8.56 -9.75 5.20
CA PRO A 49 8.66 -8.55 6.01
C PRO A 49 8.50 -7.30 5.12
N ILE A 50 7.53 -6.46 5.45
CA ILE A 50 7.40 -5.11 4.88
C ILE A 50 7.99 -4.17 5.92
N LEU A 51 9.18 -3.65 5.62
CA LEU A 51 9.87 -2.74 6.53
C LEU A 51 9.44 -1.30 6.21
N PRO A 52 9.15 -0.47 7.23
CA PRO A 52 8.99 0.96 7.02
C PRO A 52 10.31 1.57 6.52
N PRO A 53 10.25 2.73 5.82
CA PRO A 53 11.46 3.46 5.45
C PRO A 53 12.32 3.79 6.67
N SER A 54 13.65 3.74 6.55
CA SER A 54 14.53 4.12 7.66
C SER A 54 14.45 5.61 7.98
N GLU A 55 14.90 6.00 9.19
CA GLU A 55 14.98 7.42 9.57
C GLU A 55 15.78 8.27 8.57
N GLY A 56 16.84 7.70 7.98
CA GLY A 56 17.64 8.37 6.95
C GLY A 56 16.81 8.71 5.71
N VAL A 57 15.97 7.79 5.25
CA VAL A 57 15.05 8.03 4.14
C VAL A 57 13.96 9.02 4.52
N ILE A 58 13.39 8.90 5.72
CA ILE A 58 12.37 9.82 6.23
C ILE A 58 12.92 11.25 6.26
N ASN A 59 14.11 11.45 6.83
CA ASN A 59 14.75 12.75 6.90
C ASN A 59 15.08 13.28 5.51
N LYS A 60 15.54 12.42 4.59
CA LYS A 60 15.82 12.84 3.21
C LYS A 60 14.58 13.29 2.46
N MET A 61 13.46 12.58 2.65
CA MET A 61 12.17 12.96 2.08
C MET A 61 11.68 14.30 2.64
N LYS A 62 11.85 14.53 3.95
CA LYS A 62 11.55 15.82 4.60
C LYS A 62 12.39 16.97 4.05
N GLU A 63 13.70 16.79 3.89
CA GLU A 63 14.60 17.79 3.28
C GLU A 63 14.17 18.18 1.86
N LEU A 64 13.61 17.22 1.11
CA LEU A 64 13.14 17.42 -0.25
C LEU A 64 11.70 17.94 -0.32
N GLY A 65 11.06 18.21 0.82
CA GLY A 65 9.66 18.66 0.88
C GLY A 65 8.66 17.60 0.37
N MET A 66 9.01 16.32 0.48
CA MET A 66 8.22 15.22 -0.05
C MET A 66 7.47 14.48 1.06
N ASP A 67 6.21 14.88 1.30
CA ASP A 67 5.33 14.20 2.24
C ASP A 67 4.98 12.79 1.75
N PHE A 68 5.17 11.79 2.61
CA PHE A 68 4.78 10.41 2.32
C PHE A 68 3.27 10.28 2.05
N ALA A 69 2.89 9.28 1.27
CA ALA A 69 1.49 8.91 1.07
C ALA A 69 0.82 8.37 2.33
N ASP A 70 1.63 7.79 3.22
CA ASP A 70 1.22 7.50 4.57
C ASP A 70 1.32 8.80 5.37
N VAL A 71 0.17 9.35 5.75
CA VAL A 71 0.17 10.46 6.69
C VAL A 71 0.61 9.83 7.99
N SER A 72 1.80 10.20 8.49
CA SER A 72 2.14 10.00 9.88
C SER A 72 1.14 10.81 10.70
N SER A 73 -0.05 10.25 10.87
CA SER A 73 -0.90 10.63 11.96
C SER A 73 -0.03 10.45 13.21
N SER A 74 0.01 11.50 14.02
CA SER A 74 0.70 11.57 15.30
C SER A 74 0.74 10.21 15.99
N GLU A 75 1.89 9.87 16.58
CA GLU A 75 2.11 8.65 17.38
C GLU A 75 0.81 8.19 18.08
N GLY A 76 0.16 7.15 17.54
CA GLY A 76 -1.05 6.58 18.15
C GLY A 76 -2.28 6.39 17.24
N GLU A 77 -2.35 6.96 16.04
CA GLU A 77 -3.42 6.61 15.09
C GLU A 77 -3.01 5.38 14.25
N THR A 78 -3.34 4.20 14.76
CA THR A 78 -3.24 2.95 14.00
C THR A 78 -4.30 2.91 12.92
N CYS A 79 -3.91 2.60 11.68
CA CYS A 79 -4.86 2.28 10.63
C CYS A 79 -5.43 0.89 10.89
N ASP A 80 -6.75 0.76 11.02
CA ASP A 80 -7.42 -0.52 11.33
C ASP A 80 -7.31 -1.57 10.20
N CYS A 81 -6.80 -1.18 9.03
CA CYS A 81 -6.57 -2.09 7.92
C CYS A 81 -5.37 -1.69 7.04
N GLU A 82 -4.67 -2.69 6.52
CA GLU A 82 -3.64 -2.53 5.50
C GLU A 82 -4.20 -2.97 4.13
N ILE A 83 -3.76 -2.32 3.05
CA ILE A 83 -4.24 -2.61 1.70
C ILE A 83 -3.06 -2.91 0.78
N LEU A 84 -3.05 -4.10 0.20
CA LEU A 84 -2.14 -4.46 -0.86
C LEU A 84 -2.78 -4.17 -2.23
N LEU A 85 -2.23 -3.20 -2.96
CA LEU A 85 -2.70 -2.88 -4.31
C LEU A 85 -2.01 -3.76 -5.36
N GLY A 86 -2.81 -4.42 -6.20
CA GLY A 86 -2.32 -5.11 -7.39
C GLY A 86 -1.81 -4.13 -8.44
N ALA A 87 -1.02 -4.64 -9.40
CA ALA A 87 -0.47 -3.83 -10.49
C ALA A 87 -1.55 -3.19 -11.37
N ASP A 88 -2.70 -3.84 -11.51
CA ASP A 88 -3.90 -3.36 -12.20
C ASP A 88 -4.46 -2.06 -11.59
N VAL A 89 -4.34 -1.89 -10.28
CA VAL A 89 -4.76 -0.68 -9.57
C VAL A 89 -3.60 0.30 -9.42
N PHE A 90 -2.39 -0.19 -9.19
CA PHE A 90 -1.21 0.61 -8.87
C PHE A 90 -0.94 1.72 -9.88
N TRP A 91 -1.04 1.40 -11.19
CA TRP A 91 -0.77 2.37 -12.25
C TRP A 91 -1.75 3.53 -12.31
N ASP A 92 -2.96 3.38 -11.76
CA ASP A 92 -3.94 4.46 -11.65
C ASP A 92 -3.70 5.36 -10.43
N VAL A 93 -2.85 4.94 -9.49
CA VAL A 93 -2.52 5.66 -8.26
C VAL A 93 -1.24 6.46 -8.42
N VAL A 94 -0.24 5.92 -9.14
CA VAL A 94 1.06 6.58 -9.34
C VAL A 94 1.02 7.60 -10.46
N LEU A 95 1.81 8.67 -10.28
CA LEU A 95 2.03 9.73 -11.24
C LEU A 95 3.39 9.54 -11.94
N SER A 96 3.66 10.36 -12.95
CA SER A 96 4.90 10.27 -13.74
C SER A 96 6.15 10.77 -13.01
N GLU A 97 5.98 11.60 -11.99
CA GLU A 97 7.08 12.27 -11.28
C GLU A 97 7.83 11.29 -10.36
N ARG A 98 9.15 11.30 -10.48
CA ARG A 98 10.06 10.39 -9.77
C ARG A 98 11.32 11.14 -9.37
N VAL A 99 11.79 10.92 -8.14
CA VAL A 99 13.01 11.55 -7.60
C VAL A 99 13.90 10.47 -7.01
N LYS A 100 15.18 10.45 -7.39
CA LYS A 100 16.14 9.51 -6.83
C LYS A 100 16.53 9.92 -5.41
N ILE A 101 16.36 9.03 -4.44
CA ILE A 101 16.73 9.27 -3.03
C ILE A 101 18.15 8.76 -2.77
N SER A 102 18.46 7.55 -3.26
CA SER A 102 19.76 6.88 -3.14
C SER A 102 20.04 6.03 -4.38
N PRO A 103 21.21 5.39 -4.52
CA PRO A 103 21.49 4.48 -5.64
C PRO A 103 20.43 3.39 -5.84
N HIS A 104 19.78 2.94 -4.76
CA HIS A 104 18.82 1.82 -4.76
C HIS A 104 17.38 2.23 -4.40
N LEU A 105 17.13 3.54 -4.18
CA LEU A 105 15.83 4.05 -3.78
C LEU A 105 15.35 5.21 -4.64
N MET A 106 14.05 5.19 -4.92
CA MET A 106 13.34 6.22 -5.67
C MET A 106 12.06 6.64 -4.94
N ALA A 107 11.84 7.93 -4.82
CA ALA A 107 10.54 8.50 -4.50
C ALA A 107 9.69 8.53 -5.78
N ILE A 108 8.46 8.03 -5.71
CA ILE A 108 7.49 8.07 -6.81
C ILE A 108 6.30 8.87 -6.34
N LYS A 109 5.91 9.89 -7.12
CA LYS A 109 4.73 10.66 -6.82
C LYS A 109 3.49 9.81 -7.04
N SER A 110 2.52 9.91 -6.14
CA SER A 110 1.19 9.33 -6.32
C SER A 110 0.11 10.35 -5.99
N HIS A 111 -1.13 9.99 -6.29
CA HIS A 111 -2.30 10.75 -5.87
C HIS A 111 -2.49 10.78 -4.35
N LEU A 112 -1.84 9.90 -3.57
CA LEU A 112 -1.97 9.88 -2.11
C LEU A 112 -0.81 10.58 -1.39
N GLY A 113 0.28 10.89 -2.10
CA GLY A 113 1.52 11.44 -1.55
C GLY A 113 2.73 10.78 -2.20
N TRP A 114 3.90 10.88 -1.60
CA TRP A 114 5.11 10.25 -2.13
C TRP A 114 5.27 8.82 -1.62
N LEU A 115 5.59 7.92 -2.54
CA LEU A 115 5.90 6.51 -2.28
C LEU A 115 7.40 6.31 -2.34
N VAL A 116 7.95 5.42 -1.51
CA VAL A 116 9.35 4.99 -1.63
C VAL A 116 9.39 3.61 -2.27
N ALA A 117 10.27 3.48 -3.24
CA ALA A 117 10.44 2.32 -4.09
C ALA A 117 11.88 1.87 -4.11
N GLY A 118 12.11 0.56 -3.96
CA GLY A 118 13.42 -0.06 -4.03
C GLY A 118 13.78 -0.79 -2.74
N CYS A 119 15.07 -1.08 -2.57
CA CYS A 119 15.58 -1.79 -1.40
C CYS A 119 16.72 -0.96 -0.80
N GLU A 120 16.65 -0.68 0.50
CA GLU A 120 17.75 -0.03 1.23
C GLU A 120 18.97 -0.95 1.38
N PHE A 121 18.76 -2.27 1.33
CA PHE A 121 19.81 -3.26 1.52
C PHE A 121 20.14 -3.95 0.18
N GLU A 122 21.41 -4.28 -0.07
CA GLU A 122 21.86 -5.07 -1.24
C GLU A 122 21.43 -6.55 -1.19
N SER A 123 20.30 -6.88 -0.55
CA SER A 123 19.75 -8.24 -0.58
C SER A 123 18.85 -8.42 -1.80
N SER A 124 19.00 -9.58 -2.43
CA SER A 124 18.35 -9.97 -3.67
C SER A 124 16.82 -9.82 -3.65
N VAL A 125 16.35 -8.88 -4.47
CA VAL A 125 15.06 -8.83 -5.18
C VAL A 125 13.81 -8.97 -4.30
N SER A 126 13.33 -7.84 -3.78
CA SER A 126 11.89 -7.56 -3.74
C SER A 126 11.66 -6.05 -3.75
N GLN A 127 11.11 -5.53 -4.85
CA GLN A 127 10.60 -4.16 -4.88
C GLN A 127 9.24 -4.16 -4.18
N THR A 128 9.25 -3.83 -2.89
CA THR A 128 8.03 -3.72 -2.09
C THR A 128 7.63 -2.24 -2.05
N PHE A 129 6.38 -1.95 -2.41
CA PHE A 129 5.78 -0.64 -2.21
C PHE A 129 4.81 -0.78 -1.05
N SER A 130 5.04 -0.05 0.04
CA SER A 130 4.07 0.05 1.13
C SER A 130 3.24 1.32 0.93
N ILE A 131 1.93 1.15 0.83
CA ILE A 131 0.95 2.24 0.88
C ILE A 131 0.07 1.93 2.07
N VAL A 132 0.31 2.60 3.18
CA VAL A 132 -0.61 2.57 4.32
C VAL A 132 -1.61 3.70 4.09
N VAL A 133 -2.88 3.34 3.97
CA VAL A 133 -3.96 4.27 3.63
C VAL A 133 -4.62 4.69 4.94
N GLY A 134 -4.14 5.78 5.57
CA GLY A 134 -4.64 6.23 6.88
C GLY A 134 -6.13 6.61 6.95
N ASN A 135 -6.88 6.56 5.85
CA ASN A 135 -8.34 6.73 5.84
C ASN A 135 -8.98 5.89 4.73
N ALA A 136 -9.11 4.58 4.96
CA ALA A 136 -9.92 3.71 4.12
C ALA A 136 -11.35 3.66 4.67
N VAL A 137 -12.34 4.07 3.86
CA VAL A 137 -13.76 3.84 4.21
C VAL A 137 -14.18 2.52 3.59
N LEU A 138 -14.53 1.56 4.44
CA LEU A 138 -15.10 0.28 4.04
C LEU A 138 -16.55 0.53 3.62
N LEU A 139 -16.80 0.58 2.31
CA LEU A 139 -18.07 1.03 1.77
C LEU A 139 -19.17 -0.04 1.89
N ASN A 140 -18.80 -1.32 1.80
CA ASN A 140 -19.73 -2.45 1.93
C ASN A 140 -18.99 -3.73 2.33
N ASP A 141 -19.54 -4.43 3.32
CA ASP A 141 -19.24 -5.83 3.59
C ASP A 141 -20.23 -6.70 2.80
N LEU A 142 -19.76 -7.29 1.70
CA LEU A 142 -20.60 -8.09 0.80
C LEU A 142 -20.99 -9.46 1.40
N SER A 143 -20.46 -9.82 2.58
CA SER A 143 -20.90 -11.03 3.29
C SER A 143 -22.35 -10.92 3.80
N LYS A 144 -22.92 -9.72 3.84
CA LYS A 144 -24.29 -9.45 4.30
C LYS A 144 -25.37 -9.64 3.22
N PHE A 145 -25.01 -10.02 2.00
CA PHE A 145 -25.94 -10.24 0.88
C PHE A 145 -26.09 -11.72 0.47
N SER A 146 -25.83 -12.66 1.40
CA SER A 146 -26.09 -14.09 1.20
C SER A 146 -27.40 -14.54 1.85
#